data_AF-A0A506PQN6-F1
#
_entry.id   AF-A0A506PQN6-F1
#
_cell.length_a   1.000
_cell.length_b   1.000
_cell.length_c   1.000
_cell.angle_alpha   90.00
_cell.angle_beta   90.00
_cell.angle_gamma   90.00
#
_symmetry.space_group_name_H-M   'P 1'
#
loop_
_entity.id
_entity.type
_entity.pdbx_description
1 polymer ?
#
loop_
_entity_poly.entity_id
_entity_poly.type
_entity_poly.pdbx_seq_one_letter_code
_entity_poly.pdbx_strand_id
1 'polypeptide(L)'
;MKTKITFYLFILVSLIPRFVNSQTFVFNESVSSGIFFESPNGEIVTNPLQDDVNASETCAFSGTENPFPWLEIQYFPSPAFTPATGDKLFFSVYNPNNAPGAQIQFNSGAFFGGNVTYESASLTGWVEYSINLDGIAGNELTQIILFPAEGTSIGVYIDNIYFNDQSVLSPPSSGPTYVYNEEVSSGMFFESPNGGEVANPIVDDVNSSANCAFSGTENPFPWLEIQYFPSPAFTAETGDKLFFSVYNPNNAPGAQIQFNSGAFFGGNVTYESASLTGWVEYSINLDGIAGNELTQIILFPAEGTSIGVYIDNIYFNDQSVLSPPSSGPTYVYNEEVSSGMFFESPNGGEVANPIVDDVNSSANCAFSGTENPFPWLEIQYFPSPAFTPETGDKLFFSVYNPNNAPGAQIQFNSGAFFGGNVTYESASLTGWVEYSINLDGIAGNELTQIILYPAEGTSIGVYIDNIYFANQSALSVDSLDIIDQFVYIDSDGRITFDKEQYNTQVYVFDINGRLLISETINGKNTIKNLKQKGIYIIKAVNDNSVMGKKLIFY
;
A
#
# COMPACT_ATOMS: atom_id res chain seq x y z
N MET A 1 81.62 -7.38 -34.36
CA MET A 1 80.48 -7.61 -33.44
C MET A 1 79.19 -7.43 -34.24
N LYS A 2 78.41 -8.50 -34.39
CA LYS A 2 77.09 -8.45 -35.07
C LYS A 2 76.02 -8.34 -33.99
N THR A 3 75.43 -7.16 -33.84
CA THR A 3 74.35 -6.92 -32.88
C THR A 3 73.04 -7.31 -33.55
N LYS A 4 72.40 -8.38 -33.06
CA LYS A 4 71.03 -8.75 -33.43
C LYS A 4 70.07 -7.76 -32.78
N ILE A 5 69.24 -7.11 -33.58
CA ILE A 5 68.09 -6.32 -33.11
C ILE A 5 66.88 -7.23 -33.22
N THR A 6 66.30 -7.59 -32.07
CA THR A 6 65.05 -8.34 -31.97
C THR A 6 63.89 -7.35 -32.04
N PHE A 7 63.08 -7.42 -33.10
CA PHE A 7 61.81 -6.69 -33.17
C PHE A 7 60.76 -7.44 -32.34
N TYR A 8 60.25 -6.81 -31.29
CA TYR A 8 59.01 -7.23 -30.65
C TYR A 8 57.84 -6.85 -31.56
N LEU A 9 57.12 -7.87 -32.02
CA LEU A 9 55.86 -7.73 -32.74
C LEU A 9 54.81 -7.20 -31.75
N PHE A 10 54.58 -5.88 -31.74
CA PHE A 10 53.40 -5.31 -31.10
C PHE A 10 52.19 -5.67 -31.96
N ILE A 11 51.40 -6.63 -31.51
CA ILE A 11 50.07 -6.89 -32.02
C ILE A 11 49.22 -5.68 -31.63
N LEU A 12 48.99 -4.79 -32.58
CA LEU A 12 48.01 -3.72 -32.47
C LEU A 12 46.63 -4.39 -32.48
N VAL A 13 46.10 -4.72 -31.31
CA VAL A 13 44.68 -5.02 -31.16
C VAL A 13 43.94 -3.74 -31.53
N SER A 14 43.43 -3.70 -32.77
CA SER A 14 42.49 -2.68 -33.19
C SER A 14 41.27 -2.85 -32.29
N LEU A 15 41.18 -2.00 -31.26
CA LEU A 15 39.94 -1.75 -30.53
C LEU A 15 38.95 -1.23 -31.58
N ILE A 16 38.21 -2.15 -32.20
CA ILE A 16 36.97 -1.82 -32.88
C ILE A 16 36.10 -1.22 -31.77
N PRO A 17 35.75 0.08 -31.81
CA PRO A 17 34.79 0.62 -30.88
C PRO A 17 33.52 -0.21 -31.04
N ARG A 18 33.17 -1.00 -30.02
CA ARG A 18 31.80 -1.45 -29.86
C ARG A 18 31.03 -0.17 -29.56
N PHE A 19 30.35 0.35 -30.57
CA PHE A 19 29.31 1.34 -30.33
C PHE A 19 28.31 0.65 -29.41
N VAL A 20 28.27 1.08 -28.15
CA VAL A 20 27.10 0.82 -27.32
C VAL A 20 26.00 1.63 -27.99
N ASN A 21 25.02 0.96 -28.60
CA ASN A 21 23.86 1.65 -29.13
C ASN A 21 23.18 2.33 -27.95
N SER A 22 23.26 3.66 -27.91
CA SER A 22 22.58 4.43 -26.87
C SER A 22 21.09 4.31 -27.08
N GLN A 23 20.37 3.95 -26.03
CA GLN A 23 18.93 4.01 -25.95
C GLN A 23 18.41 5.31 -26.58
N THR A 24 17.48 5.17 -27.51
CA THR A 24 16.87 6.32 -28.20
C THR A 24 15.37 6.30 -27.93
N PHE A 25 14.95 7.02 -26.88
CA PHE A 25 13.52 7.26 -26.62
C PHE A 25 12.92 8.12 -27.72
N VAL A 26 11.75 7.69 -28.20
CA VAL A 26 10.92 8.38 -29.17
C VAL A 26 9.74 9.04 -28.46
N PHE A 27 9.13 8.33 -27.51
CA PHE A 27 8.01 8.82 -26.72
C PHE A 27 8.04 8.25 -25.30
N ASN A 28 8.10 9.15 -24.30
CA ASN A 28 7.80 8.94 -22.89
C ASN A 28 7.54 10.30 -22.22
N GLU A 29 7.39 10.33 -20.89
CA GLU A 29 7.18 11.57 -20.11
C GLU A 29 8.29 12.63 -20.25
N SER A 30 9.53 12.23 -20.56
CA SER A 30 10.70 13.12 -20.63
C SER A 30 11.11 13.48 -22.08
N VAL A 31 10.61 12.74 -23.07
CA VAL A 31 10.95 12.84 -24.48
C VAL A 31 9.69 12.67 -25.31
N SER A 32 9.22 13.74 -25.94
CA SER A 32 8.20 13.69 -26.99
C SER A 32 8.82 14.17 -28.29
N SER A 33 9.35 13.25 -29.10
CA SER A 33 10.00 13.59 -30.37
C SER A 33 9.01 14.02 -31.48
N GLY A 34 7.73 14.15 -31.14
CA GLY A 34 6.63 14.50 -32.05
C GLY A 34 5.68 13.32 -32.19
N ILE A 35 4.39 13.57 -31.94
CA ILE A 35 3.31 12.59 -32.06
C ILE A 35 2.19 13.17 -32.91
N PHE A 36 1.56 12.34 -33.72
CA PHE A 36 0.40 12.70 -34.52
C PHE A 36 -0.66 11.60 -34.42
N PHE A 37 -1.91 12.02 -34.23
CA PHE A 37 -3.07 11.14 -34.19
C PHE A 37 -3.92 11.40 -35.43
N GLU A 38 -4.16 10.35 -36.23
CA GLU A 38 -5.11 10.44 -37.35
C GLU A 38 -6.56 10.42 -36.84
N SER A 39 -6.79 9.77 -35.69
CA SER A 39 -8.12 9.75 -35.05
C SER A 39 -8.46 11.10 -34.41
N PRO A 40 -9.69 11.63 -34.56
CA PRO A 40 -10.13 12.88 -33.92
C PRO A 40 -10.13 12.83 -32.39
N ASN A 41 -10.20 11.63 -31.81
CA ASN A 41 -10.18 11.39 -30.36
C ASN A 41 -8.85 10.81 -29.88
N GLY A 42 -7.85 10.67 -30.76
CA GLY A 42 -6.51 10.30 -30.32
C GLY A 42 -5.84 11.52 -29.67
N GLU A 43 -5.34 11.34 -28.45
CA GLU A 43 -4.73 12.43 -27.70
C GLU A 43 -3.69 11.91 -26.70
N ILE A 44 -2.84 12.81 -26.20
CA ILE A 44 -2.07 12.52 -25.00
C ILE A 44 -3.00 12.73 -23.81
N VAL A 45 -3.19 11.70 -22.99
CA VAL A 45 -4.06 11.70 -21.82
C VAL A 45 -3.24 11.48 -20.55
N THR A 46 -3.85 11.77 -19.39
CA THR A 46 -3.36 11.27 -18.11
C THR A 46 -3.30 9.74 -18.16
N ASN A 47 -2.20 9.17 -17.69
CA ASN A 47 -2.04 7.72 -17.61
C ASN A 47 -3.14 7.13 -16.71
N PRO A 48 -4.04 6.26 -17.23
CA PRO A 48 -5.13 5.70 -16.44
C PRO A 48 -4.66 4.68 -15.38
N LEU A 49 -3.42 4.18 -15.50
CA LEU A 49 -2.86 3.16 -14.62
C LEU A 49 -1.34 3.33 -14.55
N GLN A 50 -0.80 3.69 -13.40
CA GLN A 50 0.64 3.69 -13.18
C GLN A 50 1.06 2.36 -12.56
N ASP A 51 2.03 1.68 -13.18
CA ASP A 51 2.62 0.43 -12.69
C ASP A 51 4.13 0.39 -13.00
N ASP A 52 4.78 -0.74 -12.70
CA ASP A 52 6.23 -0.89 -12.87
C ASP A 52 6.69 -0.85 -14.34
N VAL A 53 5.79 -1.13 -15.29
CA VAL A 53 6.08 -1.06 -16.73
C VAL A 53 5.88 0.37 -17.24
N ASN A 54 4.88 1.09 -16.74
CA ASN A 54 4.68 2.49 -17.08
C ASN A 54 4.26 3.37 -15.88
N ALA A 55 5.25 4.01 -15.26
CA ALA A 55 5.05 5.02 -14.23
C ALA A 55 4.76 6.44 -14.76
N SER A 56 4.72 6.63 -16.09
CA SER A 56 4.55 7.97 -16.69
C SER A 56 3.26 8.65 -16.22
N GLU A 57 3.28 9.97 -16.04
CA GLU A 57 2.08 10.76 -15.73
C GLU A 57 1.08 10.81 -16.90
N THR A 58 1.59 10.72 -18.12
CA THR A 58 0.79 10.83 -19.36
C THR A 58 1.19 9.77 -20.36
N CYS A 59 0.23 9.31 -21.17
CA CYS A 59 0.46 8.36 -22.25
C CYS A 59 -0.34 8.74 -23.50
N ALA A 60 -0.08 8.09 -24.63
CA ALA A 60 -0.84 8.27 -25.85
C ALA A 60 -2.07 7.36 -25.85
N PHE A 61 -3.27 7.94 -26.00
CA PHE A 61 -4.49 7.18 -26.22
C PHE A 61 -4.87 7.21 -27.70
N SER A 62 -5.13 6.04 -28.28
CA SER A 62 -5.33 5.88 -29.72
C SER A 62 -6.73 6.24 -30.25
N GLY A 63 -7.71 6.45 -29.35
CA GLY A 63 -9.06 6.91 -29.69
C GLY A 63 -10.18 6.01 -29.13
N THR A 64 -11.45 6.41 -29.26
CA THR A 64 -12.59 5.65 -28.70
C THR A 64 -13.27 4.79 -29.75
N GLU A 65 -14.06 3.80 -29.33
CA GLU A 65 -15.00 3.20 -30.29
C GLU A 65 -16.04 4.23 -30.78
N ASN A 66 -16.60 3.93 -31.97
CA ASN A 66 -17.64 4.64 -32.73
C ASN A 66 -18.33 5.84 -32.00
N PRO A 67 -18.24 7.07 -32.54
CA PRO A 67 -17.94 7.39 -33.93
C PRO A 67 -16.50 7.73 -34.28
N PHE A 68 -15.54 7.61 -33.36
CA PHE A 68 -14.17 8.11 -33.55
C PHE A 68 -13.09 7.03 -33.37
N PRO A 69 -13.09 6.02 -34.26
CA PRO A 69 -12.23 4.84 -34.18
C PRO A 69 -10.73 5.14 -34.04
N TRP A 70 -9.95 4.24 -33.43
CA TRP A 70 -8.51 4.20 -33.66
C TRP A 70 -8.23 4.00 -35.16
N LEU A 71 -7.45 4.92 -35.74
CA LEU A 71 -7.01 4.88 -37.15
C LEU A 71 -5.52 4.57 -37.24
N GLU A 72 -4.68 5.50 -36.77
CA GLU A 72 -3.25 5.30 -36.59
C GLU A 72 -2.69 6.32 -35.61
N ILE A 73 -1.57 5.97 -34.98
CA ILE A 73 -0.70 6.92 -34.26
C ILE A 73 0.65 6.93 -34.97
N GLN A 74 1.18 8.13 -35.21
CA GLN A 74 2.51 8.31 -35.78
C GLN A 74 3.45 8.95 -34.76
N TYR A 75 4.68 8.44 -34.71
CA TYR A 75 5.76 8.97 -33.89
C TYR A 75 6.95 9.35 -34.79
N PHE A 76 7.65 10.43 -34.46
CA PHE A 76 8.71 11.00 -35.30
C PHE A 76 10.04 11.03 -34.56
N PRO A 77 10.87 9.96 -34.63
CA PRO A 77 12.19 9.94 -34.01
C PRO A 77 13.02 11.17 -34.37
N SER A 78 13.52 11.88 -33.35
CA SER A 78 14.39 13.05 -33.50
C SER A 78 15.54 12.98 -32.49
N PRO A 79 16.79 12.67 -32.92
CA PRO A 79 17.21 12.45 -34.31
C PRO A 79 16.61 11.16 -34.90
N ALA A 80 16.65 11.06 -36.24
CA ALA A 80 16.29 9.83 -36.93
C ALA A 80 17.17 8.66 -36.46
N PHE A 81 16.60 7.45 -36.44
CA PHE A 81 17.27 6.25 -35.94
C PHE A 81 17.70 5.33 -37.08
N THR A 82 18.93 4.82 -37.08
CA THR A 82 19.38 3.84 -38.08
C THR A 82 19.66 2.50 -37.37
N PRO A 83 18.78 1.48 -37.49
CA PRO A 83 18.93 0.22 -36.81
C PRO A 83 20.16 -0.55 -37.28
N ALA A 84 20.87 -1.16 -36.34
CA ALA A 84 21.86 -2.21 -36.55
C ALA A 84 21.22 -3.60 -36.38
N THR A 85 21.95 -4.65 -36.78
CA THR A 85 21.55 -6.03 -36.48
C THR A 85 21.47 -6.24 -34.97
N GLY A 86 20.36 -6.79 -34.49
CA GLY A 86 20.04 -7.00 -33.08
C GLY A 86 19.14 -5.93 -32.47
N ASP A 87 18.99 -4.77 -33.11
CA ASP A 87 18.14 -3.70 -32.59
C ASP A 87 16.66 -4.06 -32.72
N LYS A 88 15.89 -3.60 -31.73
CA LYS A 88 14.45 -3.75 -31.62
C LYS A 88 13.79 -2.39 -31.40
N LEU A 89 12.53 -2.29 -31.82
CA LEU A 89 11.61 -1.27 -31.33
C LEU A 89 10.88 -1.84 -30.12
N PHE A 90 10.93 -1.14 -28.99
CA PHE A 90 10.15 -1.42 -27.79
C PHE A 90 9.04 -0.39 -27.62
N PHE A 91 7.91 -0.81 -27.06
CA PHE A 91 6.78 0.04 -26.70
C PHE A 91 5.88 -0.67 -25.68
N SER A 92 5.27 0.09 -24.78
CA SER A 92 4.36 -0.42 -23.76
C SER A 92 2.90 -0.16 -24.13
N VAL A 93 2.01 -1.11 -23.82
CA VAL A 93 0.57 -1.00 -24.10
C VAL A 93 -0.27 -1.41 -22.90
N TYR A 94 -1.25 -0.58 -22.56
CA TYR A 94 -2.39 -0.92 -21.71
C TYR A 94 -3.67 -0.96 -22.57
N ASN A 95 -4.37 -2.09 -22.52
CA ASN A 95 -5.44 -2.48 -23.43
C ASN A 95 -6.71 -2.93 -22.68
N PRO A 96 -7.33 -2.08 -21.85
CA PRO A 96 -8.53 -2.46 -21.09
C PRO A 96 -9.73 -2.77 -21.98
N ASN A 97 -9.70 -2.31 -23.24
CA ASN A 97 -10.79 -2.48 -24.19
C ASN A 97 -10.66 -3.76 -25.03
N ASN A 98 -9.64 -4.59 -24.78
CA ASN A 98 -9.44 -5.87 -25.45
C ASN A 98 -9.31 -5.76 -26.99
N ALA A 99 -8.54 -4.77 -27.46
CA ALA A 99 -8.08 -4.72 -28.84
C ALA A 99 -7.22 -5.97 -29.16
N PRO A 100 -7.33 -6.56 -30.36
CA PRO A 100 -6.60 -7.79 -30.69
C PRO A 100 -5.09 -7.58 -30.88
N GLY A 101 -4.67 -6.37 -31.23
CA GLY A 101 -3.28 -6.10 -31.55
C GLY A 101 -3.04 -4.84 -32.37
N ALA A 102 -1.80 -4.70 -32.84
CA ALA A 102 -1.36 -3.62 -33.71
C ALA A 102 -0.56 -4.13 -34.92
N GLN A 103 -0.51 -3.30 -35.96
CA GLN A 103 0.46 -3.41 -37.03
C GLN A 103 1.41 -2.21 -36.99
N ILE A 104 2.70 -2.47 -37.17
CA ILE A 104 3.76 -1.47 -37.14
C ILE A 104 4.37 -1.31 -38.52
N GLN A 105 4.51 -0.07 -38.96
CA GLN A 105 5.20 0.32 -40.19
C GLN A 105 6.17 1.47 -39.92
N PHE A 106 7.14 1.66 -40.81
CA PHE A 106 8.10 2.76 -40.75
C PHE A 106 8.12 3.56 -42.04
N ASN A 107 8.44 4.85 -41.93
CA ASN A 107 8.63 5.79 -43.04
C ASN A 107 7.47 5.73 -44.07
N SER A 108 6.25 6.00 -43.60
CA SER A 108 5.03 6.04 -44.43
C SER A 108 4.77 4.73 -45.19
N GLY A 109 5.03 3.60 -44.54
CA GLY A 109 4.82 2.26 -45.10
C GLY A 109 5.93 1.78 -46.03
N ALA A 110 7.04 2.51 -46.15
CA ALA A 110 8.20 2.06 -46.93
C ALA A 110 8.80 0.76 -46.37
N PHE A 111 8.68 0.55 -45.05
CA PHE A 111 9.14 -0.66 -44.38
C PHE A 111 8.06 -1.23 -43.47
N PHE A 112 7.82 -2.54 -43.58
CA PHE A 112 6.94 -3.27 -42.69
C PHE A 112 7.72 -3.67 -41.43
N GLY A 113 7.21 -3.28 -40.25
CA GLY A 113 7.83 -3.62 -38.96
C GLY A 113 7.35 -4.96 -38.42
N GLY A 114 6.05 -5.20 -38.45
CA GLY A 114 5.47 -6.45 -37.95
C GLY A 114 4.02 -6.29 -37.50
N ASN A 115 3.43 -7.40 -37.08
CA ASN A 115 2.16 -7.42 -36.36
C ASN A 115 2.44 -7.82 -34.90
N VAL A 116 1.66 -7.28 -33.99
CA VAL A 116 1.74 -7.53 -32.55
C VAL A 116 0.37 -7.97 -32.10
N THR A 117 0.30 -9.09 -31.39
CA THR A 117 -0.92 -9.55 -30.71
C THR A 117 -0.81 -9.15 -29.26
N TYR A 118 -1.83 -8.49 -28.72
CA TYR A 118 -1.81 -8.07 -27.33
C TYR A 118 -2.14 -9.25 -26.40
N GLU A 119 -1.34 -9.41 -25.35
CA GLU A 119 -1.49 -10.49 -24.38
C GLU A 119 -2.54 -10.14 -23.31
N SER A 120 -3.11 -11.15 -22.66
CA SER A 120 -4.17 -10.97 -21.66
C SER A 120 -3.76 -10.09 -20.47
N ALA A 121 -2.47 -10.07 -20.13
CA ALA A 121 -1.95 -9.20 -19.08
C ALA A 121 -2.17 -7.70 -19.39
N SER A 122 -2.24 -7.33 -20.69
CA SER A 122 -2.49 -5.94 -21.09
C SER A 122 -3.91 -5.46 -20.79
N LEU A 123 -4.84 -6.36 -20.44
CA LEU A 123 -6.21 -5.98 -20.04
C LEU A 123 -6.24 -5.27 -18.68
N THR A 124 -5.31 -5.62 -17.81
CA THR A 124 -5.29 -5.19 -16.40
C THR A 124 -4.03 -4.41 -16.00
N GLY A 125 -3.00 -4.42 -16.85
CA GLY A 125 -1.72 -3.74 -16.61
C GLY A 125 -1.05 -3.29 -17.90
N TRP A 126 0.03 -2.52 -17.79
CA TRP A 126 0.90 -2.22 -18.93
C TRP A 126 1.78 -3.43 -19.25
N VAL A 127 1.93 -3.72 -20.55
CA VAL A 127 2.81 -4.78 -21.05
C VAL A 127 3.76 -4.19 -22.08
N GLU A 128 5.05 -4.49 -21.97
CA GLU A 128 6.04 -4.13 -22.98
C GLU A 128 6.08 -5.15 -24.12
N TYR A 129 6.07 -4.63 -25.35
CA TYR A 129 6.22 -5.41 -26.57
C TYR A 129 7.49 -5.01 -27.30
N SER A 130 8.00 -5.90 -28.14
CA SER A 130 9.15 -5.60 -29.00
C SER A 130 9.01 -6.14 -30.42
N ILE A 131 9.61 -5.43 -31.38
CA ILE A 131 9.69 -5.82 -32.79
C ILE A 131 11.15 -5.83 -33.24
N ASN A 132 11.59 -6.95 -33.82
CA ASN A 132 12.95 -7.08 -34.36
C ASN A 132 13.12 -6.27 -35.66
N LEU A 133 14.18 -5.45 -35.73
CA LEU A 133 14.47 -4.56 -36.85
C LEU A 133 15.55 -5.10 -37.81
N ASP A 134 16.03 -6.34 -37.62
CA ASP A 134 17.06 -6.97 -38.46
C ASP A 134 16.75 -6.89 -39.96
N GLY A 135 15.48 -7.05 -40.33
CA GLY A 135 15.03 -7.02 -41.72
C GLY A 135 15.15 -5.64 -42.39
N ILE A 136 15.34 -4.58 -41.61
CA ILE A 136 15.42 -3.19 -42.07
C ILE A 136 16.70 -2.48 -41.58
N ALA A 137 17.66 -3.23 -41.03
CA ALA A 137 18.94 -2.73 -40.57
C ALA A 137 19.66 -1.88 -41.65
N GLY A 138 20.21 -0.74 -41.24
CA GLY A 138 20.90 0.22 -42.09
C GLY A 138 20.00 1.25 -42.80
N ASN A 139 18.67 1.17 -42.66
CA ASN A 139 17.75 2.16 -43.21
C ASN A 139 17.38 3.20 -42.14
N GLU A 140 17.58 4.49 -42.43
CA GLU A 140 17.22 5.56 -41.51
C GLU A 140 15.69 5.62 -41.31
N LEU A 141 15.24 5.53 -40.06
CA LEU A 141 13.85 5.58 -39.61
C LEU A 141 13.55 6.99 -39.07
N THR A 142 12.65 7.68 -39.74
CA THR A 142 12.20 9.04 -39.40
C THR A 142 10.75 9.07 -38.92
N GLN A 143 10.04 7.94 -39.04
CA GLN A 143 8.64 7.82 -38.67
C GLN A 143 8.32 6.37 -38.28
N ILE A 144 7.57 6.22 -37.19
CA ILE A 144 6.95 4.96 -36.75
C ILE A 144 5.44 5.15 -36.85
N ILE A 145 4.72 4.16 -37.38
CA ILE A 145 3.27 4.20 -37.54
C ILE A 145 2.67 2.94 -36.90
N LEU A 146 1.74 3.14 -35.97
CA LEU A 146 1.01 2.08 -35.29
C LEU A 146 -0.46 2.11 -35.73
N PHE A 147 -0.89 1.01 -36.35
CA PHE A 147 -2.25 0.77 -36.82
C PHE A 147 -2.96 -0.26 -35.93
N PRO A 148 -4.30 -0.21 -35.84
CA PRO A 148 -5.05 -1.36 -35.33
C PRO A 148 -4.84 -2.59 -36.19
N ALA A 149 -4.69 -3.75 -35.55
CA ALA A 149 -4.75 -5.02 -36.26
C ALA A 149 -6.19 -5.33 -36.73
N GLU A 150 -6.31 -6.04 -37.85
CA GLU A 150 -7.54 -6.75 -38.28
C GLU A 150 -8.84 -5.92 -38.41
N GLY A 151 -8.75 -4.62 -38.69
CA GLY A 151 -9.94 -3.79 -38.97
C GLY A 151 -10.81 -3.50 -37.75
N THR A 152 -10.31 -3.77 -36.53
CA THR A 152 -10.97 -3.40 -35.28
C THR A 152 -10.45 -2.05 -34.81
N SER A 153 -11.32 -1.09 -34.54
CA SER A 153 -10.90 0.27 -34.18
C SER A 153 -10.99 0.56 -32.69
N ILE A 154 -10.54 -0.40 -31.88
CA ILE A 154 -10.65 -0.37 -30.43
C ILE A 154 -9.47 0.38 -29.83
N GLY A 155 -9.74 1.37 -28.99
CA GLY A 155 -8.71 2.19 -28.36
C GLY A 155 -7.83 1.45 -27.36
N VAL A 156 -6.53 1.67 -27.49
CA VAL A 156 -5.47 1.29 -26.54
C VAL A 156 -4.67 2.51 -26.06
N TYR A 157 -4.02 2.37 -24.91
CA TYR A 157 -3.05 3.31 -24.36
C TYR A 157 -1.64 2.80 -24.68
N ILE A 158 -0.76 3.71 -25.13
CA ILE A 158 0.58 3.39 -25.62
C ILE A 158 1.60 4.37 -25.02
N ASP A 159 2.74 3.85 -24.58
CA ASP A 159 3.82 4.65 -24.00
C ASP A 159 5.19 3.96 -24.16
N ASN A 160 6.25 4.57 -23.60
CA ASN A 160 7.60 4.03 -23.52
C ASN A 160 8.12 3.48 -24.85
N ILE A 161 8.06 4.31 -25.89
CA ILE A 161 8.51 3.93 -27.23
C ILE A 161 9.98 4.27 -27.39
N TYR A 162 10.82 3.27 -27.64
CA TYR A 162 12.26 3.46 -27.79
C TYR A 162 12.92 2.37 -28.66
N PHE A 163 14.11 2.69 -29.15
CA PHE A 163 14.97 1.72 -29.83
C PHE A 163 16.11 1.27 -28.92
N ASN A 164 16.33 -0.05 -28.87
CA ASN A 164 17.48 -0.65 -28.18
C ASN A 164 17.69 -2.11 -28.62
N ASP A 165 18.79 -2.76 -28.24
CA ASP A 165 19.02 -4.19 -28.47
C ASP A 165 18.36 -5.07 -27.39
N GLN A 166 18.11 -4.54 -26.20
CA GLN A 166 17.43 -5.18 -25.06
C GLN A 166 16.41 -4.23 -24.41
N SER A 167 15.45 -4.81 -23.67
CA SER A 167 14.52 -4.01 -22.87
C SER A 167 15.28 -3.23 -21.80
N VAL A 168 14.80 -2.03 -21.52
CA VAL A 168 15.31 -1.13 -20.46
C VAL A 168 14.30 -0.92 -19.35
N LEU A 169 13.06 -1.38 -19.54
CA LEU A 169 12.06 -1.38 -18.50
C LEU A 169 12.38 -2.55 -17.58
N SER A 170 12.22 -2.36 -16.28
CA SER A 170 12.16 -3.50 -15.37
C SER A 170 11.07 -4.44 -15.90
N PRO A 171 11.29 -5.77 -15.94
CA PRO A 171 10.18 -6.67 -16.21
C PRO A 171 9.02 -6.30 -15.27
N PRO A 172 7.75 -6.38 -15.72
CA PRO A 172 6.62 -6.21 -14.82
C PRO A 172 6.90 -7.03 -13.56
N SER A 173 6.77 -6.44 -12.37
CA SER A 173 6.71 -7.28 -11.17
C SER A 173 5.59 -8.26 -11.45
N SER A 174 5.95 -9.54 -11.63
CA SER A 174 4.95 -10.56 -11.74
C SER A 174 4.26 -10.50 -10.39
N GLY A 175 2.99 -10.08 -10.37
CA GLY A 175 2.17 -10.17 -9.17
C GLY A 175 2.32 -11.56 -8.53
N PRO A 176 1.96 -11.69 -7.24
CA PRO A 176 2.35 -12.84 -6.43
C PRO A 176 2.06 -14.15 -7.14
N THR A 177 3.09 -14.98 -7.30
CA THR A 177 2.90 -16.35 -7.78
C THR A 177 2.50 -17.22 -6.60
N TYR A 178 1.20 -17.34 -6.38
CA TYR A 178 0.64 -18.16 -5.30
C TYR A 178 0.90 -19.65 -5.52
N VAL A 179 1.29 -20.31 -4.43
CA VAL A 179 1.52 -21.76 -4.34
C VAL A 179 0.44 -22.41 -3.47
N TYR A 180 0.08 -21.76 -2.35
CA TYR A 180 -0.97 -22.20 -1.45
C TYR A 180 -1.68 -21.03 -0.76
N ASN A 181 -3.00 -20.94 -0.94
CA ASN A 181 -3.94 -20.12 -0.19
C ASN A 181 -5.37 -20.69 -0.38
N GLU A 182 -6.41 -19.94 0.00
CA GLU A 182 -7.80 -20.37 -0.17
C GLU A 182 -8.28 -20.54 -1.63
N GLU A 183 -7.65 -19.86 -2.59
CA GLU A 183 -8.01 -19.89 -4.01
C GLU A 183 -7.12 -20.83 -4.84
N VAL A 184 -5.88 -21.06 -4.37
CA VAL A 184 -4.81 -21.74 -5.09
C VAL A 184 -4.22 -22.83 -4.21
N SER A 185 -4.21 -24.06 -4.71
CA SER A 185 -3.49 -25.17 -4.08
C SER A 185 -2.76 -25.95 -5.18
N SER A 186 -1.48 -25.62 -5.41
CA SER A 186 -0.69 -26.23 -6.50
C SER A 186 -0.31 -27.70 -6.24
N GLY A 187 -0.77 -28.28 -5.13
CA GLY A 187 -0.47 -29.64 -4.70
C GLY A 187 0.31 -29.61 -3.40
N MET A 188 -0.16 -30.37 -2.41
CA MET A 188 0.40 -30.41 -1.07
C MET A 188 0.56 -31.85 -0.60
N PHE A 189 1.68 -32.16 0.04
CA PHE A 189 1.97 -33.46 0.61
C PHE A 189 2.47 -33.32 2.05
N PHE A 190 1.92 -34.14 2.95
CA PHE A 190 2.33 -34.23 4.34
C PHE A 190 3.05 -35.55 4.56
N GLU A 191 4.29 -35.51 5.05
CA GLU A 191 4.98 -36.75 5.44
C GLU A 191 4.44 -37.26 6.79
N SER A 192 4.01 -36.36 7.68
CA SER A 192 3.37 -36.75 8.93
C SER A 192 1.96 -37.28 8.68
N PRO A 193 1.57 -38.45 9.24
CA PRO A 193 0.23 -39.00 9.07
C PRO A 193 -0.88 -38.20 9.77
N ASN A 194 -0.51 -37.24 10.63
CA ASN A 194 -1.44 -36.29 11.26
C ASN A 194 -1.36 -34.89 10.64
N GLY A 195 -0.51 -34.68 9.63
CA GLY A 195 -0.50 -33.45 8.85
C GLY A 195 -1.71 -33.44 7.90
N GLY A 196 -2.24 -32.25 7.64
CA GLY A 196 -3.38 -32.11 6.76
C GLY A 196 -3.83 -30.67 6.60
N GLU A 197 -4.65 -30.44 5.58
CA GLU A 197 -5.44 -29.22 5.49
C GLU A 197 -6.58 -29.29 6.53
N VAL A 198 -6.71 -28.23 7.32
CA VAL A 198 -7.67 -28.12 8.43
C VAL A 198 -8.36 -26.76 8.38
N ALA A 199 -9.47 -26.63 9.10
CA ALA A 199 -10.12 -25.32 9.26
C ALA A 199 -9.17 -24.35 9.97
N ASN A 200 -9.12 -23.10 9.48
CA ASN A 200 -8.27 -22.08 10.07
C ASN A 200 -8.68 -21.81 11.53
N PRO A 201 -7.78 -21.99 12.51
CA PRO A 201 -8.12 -21.85 13.93
C PRO A 201 -8.36 -20.39 14.36
N ILE A 202 -7.74 -19.42 13.67
CA ILE A 202 -7.85 -17.97 13.96
C ILE A 202 -7.84 -17.21 12.63
N VAL A 203 -8.83 -16.35 12.42
CA VAL A 203 -8.91 -15.46 11.26
C VAL A 203 -8.46 -14.08 11.69
N ASP A 204 -7.49 -13.49 11.02
CA ASP A 204 -6.98 -12.13 11.29
C ASP A 204 -6.56 -11.41 9.98
N ASP A 205 -5.97 -10.22 10.12
CA ASP A 205 -5.53 -9.38 9.00
C ASP A 205 -4.42 -10.04 8.14
N VAL A 206 -3.67 -10.99 8.70
CA VAL A 206 -2.58 -11.69 8.01
C VAL A 206 -3.09 -12.95 7.31
N ASN A 207 -4.06 -13.65 7.90
CA ASN A 207 -4.70 -14.80 7.26
C ASN A 207 -6.21 -14.85 7.50
N SER A 208 -6.96 -14.60 6.42
CA SER A 208 -8.42 -14.69 6.41
C SER A 208 -8.97 -15.98 5.76
N SER A 209 -8.10 -16.88 5.31
CA SER A 209 -8.46 -18.14 4.66
C SER A 209 -9.35 -19.00 5.54
N ALA A 210 -10.31 -19.70 4.92
CA ALA A 210 -11.17 -20.64 5.63
C ALA A 210 -10.43 -21.90 6.11
N ASN A 211 -9.41 -22.34 5.37
CA ASN A 211 -8.59 -23.51 5.67
C ASN A 211 -7.11 -23.15 5.59
N CYS A 212 -6.28 -23.90 6.30
CA CYS A 212 -4.83 -23.78 6.24
C CYS A 212 -4.15 -25.15 6.40
N ALA A 213 -2.84 -25.22 6.13
CA ALA A 213 -2.07 -26.44 6.31
C ALA A 213 -1.63 -26.58 7.77
N PHE A 214 -1.92 -27.71 8.41
CA PHE A 214 -1.41 -28.05 9.72
C PHE A 214 -0.33 -29.12 9.62
N SER A 215 0.83 -28.87 10.22
CA SER A 215 2.03 -29.70 10.04
C SER A 215 2.04 -31.00 10.86
N GLY A 216 1.12 -31.16 11.81
CA GLY A 216 0.93 -32.37 12.61
C GLY A 216 0.98 -32.12 14.12
N THR A 217 0.76 -33.15 14.94
CA THR A 217 0.69 -33.04 16.41
C THR A 217 1.94 -33.57 17.10
N GLU A 218 2.27 -33.12 18.31
CA GLU A 218 3.23 -33.87 19.11
C GLU A 218 2.66 -35.25 19.52
N ASN A 219 3.46 -36.30 19.27
CA ASN A 219 3.36 -37.69 19.72
C ASN A 219 1.98 -38.39 19.62
N PRO A 220 1.84 -39.49 18.86
CA PRO A 220 2.91 -40.28 18.24
C PRO A 220 3.32 -39.86 16.83
N PHE A 221 2.77 -38.77 16.31
CA PHE A 221 2.93 -38.40 14.90
C PHE A 221 3.51 -36.98 14.73
N PRO A 222 4.81 -36.80 15.05
CA PRO A 222 5.51 -35.52 14.98
C PRO A 222 5.35 -34.82 13.62
N TRP A 223 5.52 -33.49 13.59
CA TRP A 223 5.81 -32.80 12.33
C TRP A 223 7.11 -33.36 11.73
N LEU A 224 7.03 -33.81 10.48
CA LEU A 224 8.16 -34.31 9.69
C LEU A 224 8.50 -33.29 8.60
N GLU A 225 7.65 -33.15 7.59
CA GLU A 225 7.73 -32.09 6.59
C GLU A 225 6.37 -31.87 5.91
N ILE A 226 6.21 -30.70 5.32
CA ILE A 226 5.17 -30.39 4.35
C ILE A 226 5.87 -30.03 3.04
N GLN A 227 5.37 -30.58 1.93
CA GLN A 227 5.85 -30.27 0.60
C GLN A 227 4.75 -29.57 -0.20
N TYR A 228 5.15 -28.55 -0.95
CA TYR A 228 4.31 -27.84 -1.91
C TYR A 228 4.92 -27.94 -3.31
N PHE A 229 4.08 -27.99 -4.33
CA PHE A 229 4.52 -28.20 -5.72
C PHE A 229 4.03 -27.06 -6.62
N PRO A 230 4.79 -25.95 -6.77
CA PRO A 230 4.42 -24.84 -7.65
C PRO A 230 4.03 -25.34 -9.07
N SER A 231 2.88 -24.87 -9.57
CA SER A 231 2.39 -25.20 -10.91
C SER A 231 1.77 -23.96 -11.57
N PRO A 232 2.40 -23.39 -12.61
CA PRO A 232 3.66 -23.80 -13.24
C PRO A 232 4.88 -23.68 -12.29
N ALA A 233 6.01 -24.28 -12.69
CA ALA A 233 7.27 -24.09 -11.99
C ALA A 233 7.63 -22.59 -11.93
N PHE A 234 8.18 -22.15 -10.82
CA PHE A 234 8.59 -20.76 -10.63
C PHE A 234 10.07 -20.59 -10.96
N THR A 235 10.44 -19.66 -11.86
CA THR A 235 11.85 -19.35 -12.10
C THR A 235 12.26 -18.21 -11.20
N ALA A 236 13.16 -18.46 -10.24
CA ALA A 236 13.61 -17.42 -9.32
C ALA A 236 14.47 -16.37 -10.05
N GLU A 237 14.23 -15.10 -9.76
CA GLU A 237 15.00 -13.95 -10.20
C GLU A 237 15.70 -13.25 -9.03
N THR A 238 16.61 -12.32 -9.32
CA THR A 238 17.23 -11.49 -8.27
C THR A 238 16.20 -10.52 -7.71
N GLY A 239 16.08 -10.46 -6.38
CA GLY A 239 15.07 -9.68 -5.66
C GLY A 239 13.88 -10.52 -5.16
N ASP A 240 13.66 -11.70 -5.75
CA ASP A 240 12.55 -12.57 -5.37
C ASP A 240 12.69 -13.13 -3.95
N LYS A 241 11.54 -13.31 -3.32
CA LYS A 241 11.37 -13.95 -2.03
C LYS A 241 10.26 -14.98 -2.08
N LEU A 242 10.39 -16.01 -1.26
CA LEU A 242 9.28 -16.87 -0.86
C LEU A 242 8.64 -16.26 0.38
N PHE A 243 7.35 -15.94 0.32
CA PHE A 243 6.53 -15.52 1.45
C PHE A 243 5.63 -16.67 1.92
N PHE A 244 5.35 -16.72 3.22
CA PHE A 244 4.43 -17.67 3.85
C PHE A 244 4.00 -17.17 5.23
N SER A 245 2.77 -17.44 5.63
CA SER A 245 2.23 -17.09 6.94
C SER A 245 2.23 -18.29 7.89
N VAL A 246 2.52 -18.05 9.18
CA VAL A 246 2.54 -19.09 10.21
C VAL A 246 1.78 -18.65 11.47
N TYR A 247 0.92 -19.53 11.97
CA TYR A 247 0.38 -19.50 13.32
C TYR A 247 0.95 -20.68 14.13
N ASN A 248 1.58 -20.38 15.25
CA ASN A 248 2.41 -21.27 16.04
C ASN A 248 1.98 -21.31 17.53
N PRO A 249 0.75 -21.75 17.85
CA PRO A 249 0.29 -21.79 19.24
C PRO A 249 1.07 -22.79 20.11
N ASN A 250 1.77 -23.73 19.49
CA ASN A 250 2.50 -24.77 20.18
C ASN A 250 3.95 -24.38 20.51
N ASN A 251 4.36 -23.16 20.18
CA ASN A 251 5.70 -22.63 20.47
C ASN A 251 6.84 -23.47 19.84
N ALA A 252 6.67 -23.88 18.58
CA ALA A 252 7.76 -24.39 17.78
C ALA A 252 8.85 -23.31 17.63
N PRO A 253 10.14 -23.65 17.69
CA PRO A 253 11.21 -22.65 17.61
C PRO A 253 11.39 -22.06 16.20
N GLY A 254 10.93 -22.76 15.17
CA GLY A 254 11.18 -22.36 13.80
C GLY A 254 11.01 -23.48 12.77
N ALA A 255 11.41 -23.17 11.54
CA ALA A 255 11.42 -24.07 10.40
C ALA A 255 12.72 -23.98 9.60
N GLN A 256 12.89 -24.94 8.71
CA GLN A 256 13.89 -24.89 7.66
C GLN A 256 13.20 -25.10 6.32
N ILE A 257 13.69 -24.39 5.30
CA ILE A 257 13.13 -24.38 3.95
C ILE A 257 14.16 -24.92 2.98
N GLN A 258 13.73 -25.84 2.13
CA GLN A 258 14.50 -26.38 1.01
C GLN A 258 13.67 -26.36 -0.28
N PHE A 259 14.37 -26.33 -1.41
CA PHE A 259 13.75 -26.41 -2.73
C PHE A 259 14.26 -27.63 -3.51
N ASN A 260 13.40 -28.16 -4.38
CA ASN A 260 13.71 -29.25 -5.32
C ASN A 260 14.42 -30.44 -4.63
N SER A 261 13.77 -31.04 -3.63
CA SER A 261 14.28 -32.20 -2.89
C SER A 261 15.65 -31.98 -2.26
N GLY A 262 15.86 -30.77 -1.72
CA GLY A 262 17.11 -30.39 -1.04
C GLY A 262 18.25 -30.02 -1.99
N ALA A 263 18.00 -29.90 -3.30
CA ALA A 263 19.00 -29.40 -4.24
C ALA A 263 19.44 -27.97 -3.90
N PHE A 264 18.53 -27.18 -3.33
CA PHE A 264 18.82 -25.83 -2.88
C PHE A 264 18.34 -25.62 -1.44
N PHE A 265 19.20 -25.03 -0.62
CA PHE A 265 18.85 -24.60 0.73
C PHE A 265 18.26 -23.20 0.69
N GLY A 266 17.02 -23.05 1.17
CA GLY A 266 16.31 -21.77 1.20
C GLY A 266 16.67 -20.94 2.42
N GLY A 267 16.68 -21.55 3.60
CA GLY A 267 17.03 -20.85 4.83
C GLY A 267 16.47 -21.48 6.09
N ASN A 268 16.81 -20.89 7.23
CA ASN A 268 16.19 -21.15 8.52
C ASN A 268 15.25 -19.99 8.85
N VAL A 269 14.14 -20.31 9.51
CA VAL A 269 13.13 -19.36 9.96
C VAL A 269 13.02 -19.53 11.46
N THR A 270 13.18 -18.45 12.22
CA THR A 270 12.89 -18.42 13.66
C THR A 270 11.52 -17.80 13.83
N TYR A 271 10.59 -18.51 14.47
CA TYR A 271 9.25 -17.97 14.71
C TYR A 271 9.28 -16.94 15.85
N GLU A 272 8.60 -15.82 15.65
CA GLU A 272 8.51 -14.75 16.64
C GLU A 272 7.33 -14.95 17.59
N SER A 273 7.36 -14.26 18.74
CA SER A 273 6.35 -14.40 19.80
C SER A 273 4.93 -14.07 19.33
N ALA A 274 4.79 -13.15 18.37
CA ALA A 274 3.49 -12.80 17.78
C ALA A 274 2.79 -14.00 17.15
N SER A 275 3.54 -14.98 16.62
CA SER A 275 2.99 -16.21 16.03
C SER A 275 2.32 -17.13 17.06
N LEU A 276 2.53 -16.92 18.36
CA LEU A 276 1.86 -17.70 19.41
C LEU A 276 0.36 -17.39 19.51
N THR A 277 -0.04 -16.16 19.16
CA THR A 277 -1.40 -15.65 19.35
C THR A 277 -2.12 -15.28 18.06
N GLY A 278 -1.40 -15.11 16.95
CA GLY A 278 -1.97 -14.79 15.64
C GLY A 278 -1.08 -15.25 14.49
N TRP A 279 -1.49 -14.97 13.26
CA TRP A 279 -0.70 -15.27 12.07
C TRP A 279 0.39 -14.22 11.86
N VAL A 280 1.58 -14.68 11.47
CA VAL A 280 2.72 -13.83 11.13
C VAL A 280 3.23 -14.24 9.75
N GLU A 281 3.50 -13.26 8.88
CA GLU A 281 4.17 -13.51 7.60
C GLU A 281 5.68 -13.53 7.74
N TYR A 282 6.31 -14.52 7.11
CA TYR A 282 7.75 -14.68 7.00
C TYR A 282 8.16 -14.66 5.53
N SER A 283 9.44 -14.33 5.29
CA SER A 283 10.01 -14.40 3.95
C SER A 283 11.42 -14.99 3.92
N ILE A 284 11.76 -15.61 2.80
CA ILE A 284 13.10 -16.12 2.47
C ILE A 284 13.57 -15.49 1.17
N ASN A 285 14.75 -14.86 1.18
CA ASN A 285 15.38 -14.30 -0.02
C ASN A 285 15.92 -15.42 -0.94
N LEU A 286 15.60 -15.33 -2.24
CA LEU A 286 15.97 -16.30 -3.27
C LEU A 286 17.18 -15.89 -4.12
N ASP A 287 17.83 -14.76 -3.85
CA ASP A 287 19.00 -14.25 -4.60
C ASP A 287 20.10 -15.31 -4.81
N GLY A 288 20.32 -16.15 -3.81
CA GLY A 288 21.32 -17.23 -3.85
C GLY A 288 21.02 -18.35 -4.85
N ILE A 289 19.79 -18.40 -5.36
CA ILE A 289 19.29 -19.44 -6.28
C ILE A 289 18.63 -18.85 -7.53
N ALA A 290 18.82 -17.56 -7.80
CA ALA A 290 18.31 -16.90 -9.00
C ALA A 290 18.77 -17.62 -10.30
N GLY A 291 17.88 -17.68 -11.28
CA GLY A 291 18.00 -18.40 -12.55
C GLY A 291 17.62 -19.88 -12.51
N ASN A 292 17.19 -20.42 -11.36
CA ASN A 292 16.77 -21.81 -11.23
C ASN A 292 15.24 -21.94 -11.20
N GLU A 293 14.72 -23.00 -11.84
CA GLU A 293 13.31 -23.39 -11.73
C GLU A 293 13.04 -24.11 -10.40
N LEU A 294 12.08 -23.60 -9.64
CA LEU A 294 11.57 -24.16 -8.39
C LEU A 294 10.28 -24.91 -8.68
N THR A 295 10.33 -26.23 -8.50
CA THR A 295 9.22 -27.17 -8.75
C THR A 295 8.68 -27.79 -7.47
N GLN A 296 9.38 -27.59 -6.35
CA GLN A 296 9.03 -28.12 -5.04
C GLN A 296 9.59 -27.22 -3.94
N ILE A 297 8.76 -26.96 -2.93
CA ILE A 297 9.12 -26.30 -1.68
C ILE A 297 8.93 -27.33 -0.57
N ILE A 298 9.90 -27.44 0.34
CA ILE A 298 9.87 -28.37 1.48
C ILE A 298 10.05 -27.56 2.77
N LEU A 299 9.08 -27.65 3.67
CA LEU A 299 9.09 -27.04 5.00
C LEU A 299 9.20 -28.14 6.05
N PHE A 300 10.28 -28.14 6.81
CA PHE A 300 10.54 -29.10 7.90
C PHE A 300 10.84 -28.35 9.20
N PRO A 301 10.63 -28.98 10.37
CA PRO A 301 10.92 -28.33 11.63
C PRO A 301 12.41 -28.01 11.75
N ALA A 302 12.71 -26.93 12.48
CA ALA A 302 14.07 -26.67 12.91
C ALA A 302 14.63 -27.83 13.77
N GLU A 303 15.93 -28.09 13.61
CA GLU A 303 16.62 -29.25 14.20
C GLU A 303 16.22 -29.53 15.65
N GLY A 304 15.77 -30.77 15.91
CA GLY A 304 15.55 -31.28 17.26
C GLY A 304 14.17 -31.01 17.88
N THR A 305 13.24 -30.42 17.14
CA THR A 305 11.84 -30.23 17.58
C THR A 305 10.86 -30.75 16.53
N SER A 306 9.74 -31.32 16.94
CA SER A 306 8.71 -31.80 15.99
C SER A 306 7.32 -31.34 16.45
N ILE A 307 7.22 -30.04 16.63
CA ILE A 307 6.07 -29.34 17.17
C ILE A 307 5.22 -28.80 16.01
N GLY A 308 3.92 -29.10 16.03
CA GLY A 308 2.98 -28.67 15.00
C GLY A 308 2.80 -27.17 14.86
N VAL A 309 2.69 -26.68 13.63
CA VAL A 309 2.34 -25.30 13.29
C VAL A 309 1.29 -25.28 12.18
N TYR A 310 0.58 -24.15 12.08
CA TYR A 310 -0.33 -23.85 10.98
C TYR A 310 0.38 -22.95 9.97
N ILE A 311 0.26 -23.24 8.69
CA ILE A 311 0.95 -22.55 7.59
C ILE A 311 -0.06 -22.23 6.49
N ASP A 312 0.05 -21.05 5.90
CA ASP A 312 -0.82 -20.60 4.80
C ASP A 312 -0.15 -19.48 3.97
N ASN A 313 -0.84 -18.93 2.97
CA ASN A 313 -0.44 -17.77 2.17
C ASN A 313 0.98 -17.90 1.61
N ILE A 314 1.25 -19.02 0.93
CA ILE A 314 2.56 -19.30 0.34
C ILE A 314 2.60 -18.75 -1.08
N TYR A 315 3.51 -17.84 -1.36
CA TYR A 315 3.67 -17.24 -2.69
C TYR A 315 5.10 -16.75 -2.93
N PHE A 316 5.46 -16.60 -4.22
CA PHE A 316 6.68 -15.92 -4.62
C PHE A 316 6.37 -14.49 -5.06
N ASN A 317 7.18 -13.53 -4.59
CA ASN A 317 7.15 -12.15 -5.05
C ASN A 317 8.43 -11.42 -4.62
N ASP A 318 8.69 -10.22 -5.10
CA ASP A 318 9.81 -9.38 -4.64
C ASP A 318 9.49 -8.65 -3.31
N GLN A 319 8.22 -8.31 -3.08
CA GLN A 319 7.67 -7.67 -1.88
C GLN A 319 6.47 -8.44 -1.32
N SER A 320 6.16 -8.18 -0.05
CA SER A 320 4.94 -8.75 0.55
C SER A 320 3.72 -8.17 -0.14
N VAL A 321 2.73 -9.03 -0.40
CA VAL A 321 1.40 -8.61 -0.88
C VAL A 321 0.39 -8.52 0.24
N LEU A 322 0.74 -9.03 1.42
CA LEU A 322 -0.01 -8.73 2.62
C LEU A 322 0.30 -7.29 3.01
N SER A 323 -0.76 -6.52 3.23
CA SER A 323 -0.56 -5.23 3.88
C SER A 323 0.06 -5.51 5.25
N PRO A 324 1.08 -4.76 5.70
CA PRO A 324 1.52 -4.86 7.08
C PRO A 324 0.28 -4.75 7.98
N PRO A 325 0.22 -5.50 9.10
CA PRO A 325 -0.94 -5.52 9.98
C PRO A 325 -1.40 -4.09 10.18
N SER A 326 -2.69 -3.84 9.93
CA SER A 326 -3.19 -2.49 9.76
C SER A 326 -2.69 -1.63 10.92
N SER A 327 -2.06 -0.49 10.59
CA SER A 327 -1.66 0.53 11.58
C SER A 327 -2.87 1.22 12.24
N GLY A 328 -3.99 0.50 12.32
CA GLY A 328 -5.15 0.88 13.07
C GLY A 328 -4.87 0.87 14.57
N PRO A 329 -5.72 1.55 15.35
CA PRO A 329 -5.60 1.59 16.79
C PRO A 329 -5.63 0.19 17.41
N THR A 330 -4.56 -0.17 18.10
CA THR A 330 -4.56 -1.33 19.01
C THR A 330 -5.18 -0.91 20.33
N TYR A 331 -6.48 -1.11 20.48
CA TYR A 331 -7.21 -0.74 21.70
C TYR A 331 -6.83 -1.59 22.90
N VAL A 332 -6.64 -0.92 24.04
CA VAL A 332 -6.39 -1.50 25.36
C VAL A 332 -7.62 -1.35 26.25
N TYR A 333 -8.31 -0.21 26.14
CA TYR A 333 -9.53 0.07 26.87
C TYR A 333 -10.45 1.04 26.11
N ASN A 334 -11.68 0.61 25.82
CA ASN A 334 -12.82 1.40 25.38
C ASN A 334 -14.13 0.64 25.67
N GLU A 335 -15.27 1.04 25.09
CA GLU A 335 -16.55 0.33 25.30
C GLU A 335 -16.62 -1.09 24.70
N GLU A 336 -15.77 -1.42 23.72
CA GLU A 336 -15.75 -2.72 23.04
C GLU A 336 -14.63 -3.64 23.55
N VAL A 337 -13.55 -3.05 24.07
CA VAL A 337 -12.30 -3.72 24.44
C VAL A 337 -11.95 -3.36 25.88
N SER A 338 -11.75 -4.37 26.72
CA SER A 338 -11.27 -4.19 28.09
C SER A 338 -10.23 -5.26 28.42
N SER A 339 -8.96 -4.95 28.16
CA SER A 339 -7.85 -5.91 28.26
C SER A 339 -7.44 -6.25 29.71
N GLY A 340 -8.30 -5.96 30.68
CA GLY A 340 -8.02 -6.10 32.11
C GLY A 340 -7.55 -4.78 32.70
N MET A 341 -8.18 -4.41 33.82
CA MET A 341 -7.96 -3.14 34.50
C MET A 341 -7.84 -3.37 36.00
N PHE A 342 -6.88 -2.70 36.63
CA PHE A 342 -6.69 -2.75 38.08
C PHE A 342 -6.62 -1.34 38.67
N PHE A 343 -7.31 -1.15 39.79
CA PHE A 343 -7.31 0.09 40.55
C PHE A 343 -6.67 -0.17 41.91
N GLU A 344 -5.59 0.55 42.21
CA GLU A 344 -4.98 0.49 43.55
C GLU A 344 -5.85 1.22 44.59
N SER A 345 -6.61 2.24 44.16
CA SER A 345 -7.57 2.92 45.02
C SER A 345 -8.86 2.10 45.17
N PRO A 346 -9.38 1.88 46.40
CA PRO A 346 -10.60 1.11 46.60
C PRO A 346 -11.89 1.80 46.12
N ASN A 347 -11.81 3.08 45.73
CA ASN A 347 -12.89 3.83 45.09
C ASN A 347 -12.69 4.00 43.58
N GLY A 348 -11.58 3.50 43.03
CA GLY A 348 -11.40 3.43 41.59
C GLY A 348 -12.28 2.33 41.00
N GLY A 349 -12.75 2.53 39.78
CA GLY A 349 -13.60 1.55 39.12
C GLY A 349 -14.06 2.00 37.74
N GLU A 350 -14.59 1.05 37.00
CA GLU A 350 -15.39 1.36 35.82
C GLU A 350 -16.76 1.89 36.25
N VAL A 351 -17.16 3.03 35.70
CA VAL A 351 -18.39 3.74 36.03
C VAL A 351 -19.11 4.19 34.76
N ALA A 352 -20.39 4.53 34.87
CA ALA A 352 -21.12 5.13 33.76
C ALA A 352 -20.46 6.44 33.33
N ASN A 353 -20.32 6.65 32.01
CA ASN A 353 -19.71 7.84 31.46
C ASN A 353 -20.51 9.09 31.87
N PRO A 354 -19.91 10.06 32.59
CA PRO A 354 -20.63 11.23 33.08
C PRO A 354 -21.02 12.22 31.98
N ILE A 355 -20.30 12.24 30.85
CA ILE A 355 -20.52 13.14 29.71
C ILE A 355 -20.18 12.40 28.42
N VAL A 356 -21.13 12.31 27.50
CA VAL A 356 -20.91 11.77 26.15
C VAL A 356 -20.68 12.94 25.20
N ASP A 357 -19.57 12.94 24.48
CA ASP A 357 -19.22 13.93 23.45
C ASP A 357 -18.50 13.28 22.26
N ASP A 358 -17.99 14.11 21.34
CA ASP A 358 -17.35 13.64 20.10
C ASP A 358 -15.98 12.96 20.35
N VAL A 359 -15.35 13.18 21.51
CA VAL A 359 -14.06 12.56 21.88
C VAL A 359 -14.30 11.25 22.62
N ASN A 360 -15.33 11.17 23.46
CA ASN A 360 -15.73 9.92 24.09
C ASN A 360 -17.25 9.72 24.10
N SER A 361 -17.70 8.75 23.30
CA SER A 361 -19.09 8.34 23.22
C SER A 361 -19.43 7.05 24.00
N SER A 362 -18.44 6.45 24.67
CA SER A 362 -18.58 5.20 25.42
C SER A 362 -19.65 5.28 26.50
N ALA A 363 -20.36 4.19 26.73
CA ALA A 363 -21.34 4.10 27.83
C ALA A 363 -20.70 4.09 29.23
N ASN A 364 -19.50 3.52 29.36
CA ASN A 364 -18.74 3.42 30.60
C ASN A 364 -17.33 3.94 30.39
N CYS A 365 -16.67 4.34 31.47
CA CYS A 365 -15.27 4.76 31.48
C CYS A 365 -14.60 4.42 32.82
N ALA A 366 -13.27 4.47 32.86
CA ALA A 366 -12.52 4.27 34.10
C ALA A 366 -12.53 5.56 34.94
N PHE A 367 -12.81 5.45 36.24
CA PHE A 367 -12.68 6.55 37.19
C PHE A 367 -11.58 6.25 38.21
N SER A 368 -10.63 7.18 38.36
CA SER A 368 -9.40 6.95 39.13
C SER A 368 -9.56 7.04 40.65
N GLY A 369 -10.71 7.51 41.14
CA GLY A 369 -11.04 7.60 42.57
C GLY A 369 -11.33 9.03 43.04
N THR A 370 -11.67 9.22 44.32
CA THR A 370 -12.10 10.53 44.86
C THR A 370 -11.08 11.08 45.85
N GLU A 371 -10.93 12.41 45.96
CA GLU A 371 -10.16 12.95 47.09
C GLU A 371 -10.81 12.55 48.44
N ASN A 372 -10.06 11.82 49.28
CA ASN A 372 -10.32 11.49 50.69
C ASN A 372 -11.70 10.83 51.02
N PRO A 373 -11.76 9.59 51.53
CA PRO A 373 -10.68 8.82 52.14
C PRO A 373 -9.79 8.07 51.16
N PHE A 374 -10.13 8.02 49.88
CA PHE A 374 -9.59 7.05 48.93
C PHE A 374 -9.10 7.72 47.65
N PRO A 375 -7.95 8.39 47.75
CA PRO A 375 -7.48 9.31 46.73
C PRO A 375 -6.92 8.51 45.53
N TRP A 376 -6.74 9.14 44.36
CA TRP A 376 -6.21 8.44 43.18
C TRP A 376 -4.77 7.99 43.44
N LEU A 377 -4.52 6.68 43.44
CA LEU A 377 -3.19 6.09 43.63
C LEU A 377 -2.55 5.73 42.29
N GLU A 378 -3.14 4.76 41.59
CA GLU A 378 -2.77 4.39 40.22
C GLU A 378 -3.92 3.61 39.57
N ILE A 379 -3.94 3.61 38.23
CA ILE A 379 -4.71 2.67 37.41
C ILE A 379 -3.72 1.89 36.54
N GLN A 380 -3.93 0.59 36.42
CA GLN A 380 -3.15 -0.27 35.53
C GLN A 380 -4.05 -0.87 34.45
N TYR A 381 -3.49 -0.98 33.25
CA TYR A 381 -4.10 -1.66 32.10
C TYR A 381 -3.14 -2.71 31.56
N PHE A 382 -3.66 -3.81 31.03
CA PHE A 382 -2.86 -4.95 30.60
C PHE A 382 -3.14 -5.28 29.12
N PRO A 383 -2.39 -4.71 28.16
CA PRO A 383 -2.55 -5.05 26.75
C PRO A 383 -2.55 -6.57 26.52
N SER A 384 -3.53 -7.08 25.78
CA SER A 384 -3.65 -8.49 25.41
C SER A 384 -4.14 -8.60 23.95
N PRO A 385 -3.29 -9.01 22.99
CA PRO A 385 -1.88 -9.38 23.17
C PRO A 385 -1.00 -8.20 23.62
N ALA A 386 0.22 -8.50 24.06
CA ALA A 386 1.19 -7.47 24.39
C ALA A 386 1.52 -6.63 23.15
N PHE A 387 1.84 -5.35 23.34
CA PHE A 387 2.11 -4.42 22.23
C PHE A 387 3.60 -4.13 22.10
N THR A 388 4.19 -4.28 20.91
CA THR A 388 5.58 -3.93 20.65
C THR A 388 5.63 -2.65 19.80
N PRO A 389 5.96 -1.47 20.36
CA PRO A 389 5.95 -0.21 19.63
C PRO A 389 7.03 -0.16 18.55
N GLU A 390 6.70 0.42 17.41
CA GLU A 390 7.63 0.82 16.37
C GLU A 390 7.98 2.32 16.47
N THR A 391 8.91 2.78 15.63
CA THR A 391 9.24 4.21 15.56
C THR A 391 8.05 4.98 14.98
N GLY A 392 7.62 6.03 15.66
CA GLY A 392 6.45 6.84 15.33
C GLY A 392 5.19 6.47 16.13
N ASP A 393 5.19 5.34 16.83
CA ASP A 393 4.03 4.92 17.63
C ASP A 393 3.84 5.78 18.87
N LYS A 394 2.57 5.90 19.25
CA LYS A 394 2.10 6.64 20.41
C LYS A 394 1.09 5.82 21.20
N LEU A 395 1.06 6.05 22.51
CA LEU A 395 -0.08 5.70 23.35
C LEU A 395 -1.06 6.88 23.33
N PHE A 396 -2.28 6.65 22.90
CA PHE A 396 -3.41 7.59 22.98
C PHE A 396 -4.33 7.23 24.14
N PHE A 397 -4.95 8.24 24.76
CA PHE A 397 -5.99 8.08 25.78
C PHE A 397 -6.79 9.36 25.95
N SER A 398 -8.07 9.23 26.30
CA SER A 398 -8.99 10.35 26.54
C SER A 398 -9.20 10.57 28.04
N VAL A 399 -9.27 11.85 28.45
CA VAL A 399 -9.50 12.23 29.85
C VAL A 399 -10.58 13.30 29.99
N TYR A 400 -11.51 13.06 30.91
CA TYR A 400 -12.41 14.08 31.46
C TYR A 400 -12.02 14.35 32.93
N ASN A 401 -11.73 15.61 33.24
CA ASN A 401 -11.11 16.06 34.48
C ASN A 401 -11.91 17.19 35.14
N PRO A 402 -13.16 16.95 35.59
CA PRO A 402 -13.97 17.99 36.25
C PRO A 402 -13.39 18.46 37.58
N ASN A 403 -12.49 17.67 38.17
CA ASN A 403 -11.93 17.92 39.48
C ASN A 403 -10.64 18.76 39.43
N ASN A 404 -10.20 19.18 38.23
CA ASN A 404 -9.02 20.01 38.02
C ASN A 404 -7.74 19.38 38.59
N ALA A 405 -7.57 18.07 38.37
CA ALA A 405 -6.29 17.40 38.54
C ALA A 405 -5.23 18.04 37.62
N PRO A 406 -3.97 18.22 38.07
CA PRO A 406 -2.96 18.89 37.26
C PRO A 406 -2.45 18.03 36.09
N GLY A 407 -2.56 16.70 36.18
CA GLY A 407 -1.98 15.80 35.20
C GLY A 407 -1.80 14.37 35.68
N ALA A 408 -1.07 13.60 34.88
CA ALA A 408 -0.70 12.22 35.15
C ALA A 408 0.78 11.96 34.86
N GLN A 409 1.28 10.86 35.40
CA GLN A 409 2.52 10.24 34.97
C GLN A 409 2.21 8.84 34.41
N ILE A 410 2.85 8.48 33.30
CA ILE A 410 2.68 7.21 32.62
C ILE A 410 3.97 6.41 32.72
N GLN A 411 3.83 5.13 33.06
CA GLN A 411 4.92 4.15 33.08
C GLN A 411 4.46 2.85 32.42
N PHE A 412 5.40 2.03 31.98
CA PHE A 412 5.14 0.72 31.38
C PHE A 412 5.88 -0.39 32.11
N ASN A 413 5.33 -1.61 32.04
CA ASN A 413 5.94 -2.84 32.56
C ASN A 413 6.49 -2.67 33.99
N SER A 414 5.61 -2.34 34.92
CA SER A 414 5.94 -2.21 36.36
C SER A 414 7.02 -1.16 36.64
N GLY A 415 7.04 -0.10 35.83
CA GLY A 415 8.00 1.00 35.93
C GLY A 415 9.36 0.72 35.29
N ALA A 416 9.50 -0.38 34.55
CA ALA A 416 10.71 -0.66 33.78
C ALA A 416 10.99 0.44 32.73
N PHE A 417 9.93 1.05 32.20
CA PHE A 417 10.03 2.13 31.24
C PHE A 417 9.19 3.33 31.67
N PHE A 418 9.79 4.52 31.54
CA PHE A 418 9.10 5.78 31.78
C PHE A 418 8.43 6.26 30.49
N GLY A 419 7.11 6.42 30.51
CA GLY A 419 6.34 6.88 29.34
C GLY A 419 6.28 8.39 29.22
N GLY A 420 6.14 9.11 30.34
CA GLY A 420 6.12 10.57 30.32
C GLY A 420 5.22 11.16 31.39
N ASN A 421 5.17 12.49 31.43
CA ASN A 421 4.21 13.25 32.22
C ASN A 421 3.22 13.93 31.28
N VAL A 422 1.95 13.95 31.67
CA VAL A 422 0.87 14.63 30.95
C VAL A 422 0.32 15.74 31.83
N THR A 423 0.18 16.94 31.25
CA THR A 423 -0.51 18.06 31.89
C THR A 423 -1.88 18.16 31.27
N TYR A 424 -2.94 18.13 32.09
CA TYR A 424 -4.30 18.19 31.58
C TYR A 424 -4.66 19.62 31.16
N GLU A 425 -5.28 19.74 30.00
CA GLU A 425 -5.68 21.03 29.44
C GLU A 425 -7.00 21.52 30.04
N SER A 426 -7.23 22.84 30.01
CA SER A 426 -8.45 23.44 30.56
C SER A 426 -9.75 22.93 29.92
N ALA A 427 -9.70 22.44 28.68
CA ALA A 427 -10.84 21.85 28.00
C ALA A 427 -11.34 20.57 28.70
N SER A 428 -10.44 19.82 29.35
CA SER A 428 -10.79 18.60 30.09
C SER A 428 -11.65 18.86 31.32
N LEU A 429 -11.79 20.11 31.77
CA LEU A 429 -12.68 20.47 32.88
C LEU A 429 -14.17 20.33 32.51
N THR A 430 -14.50 20.45 31.23
CA THR A 430 -15.89 20.54 30.74
C THR A 430 -16.27 19.46 29.74
N GLY A 431 -15.31 18.73 29.19
CA GLY A 431 -15.54 17.62 28.24
C GLY A 431 -14.31 16.72 28.15
N TRP A 432 -14.38 15.70 27.30
CA TRP A 432 -13.27 14.78 27.07
C TRP A 432 -12.20 15.41 26.17
N VAL A 433 -10.93 15.13 26.47
CA VAL A 433 -9.78 15.56 25.67
C VAL A 433 -8.88 14.36 25.46
N GLU A 434 -8.44 14.14 24.21
CA GLU A 434 -7.45 13.12 23.89
C GLU A 434 -6.02 13.63 24.14
N TYR A 435 -5.19 12.76 24.70
CA TYR A 435 -3.78 12.97 24.93
C TYR A 435 -2.99 11.86 24.24
N SER A 436 -1.71 12.13 23.96
CA SER A 436 -0.80 11.14 23.41
C SER A 436 0.58 11.18 24.05
N ILE A 437 1.24 10.03 24.10
CA ILE A 437 2.62 9.86 24.57
C ILE A 437 3.42 9.18 23.46
N ASN A 438 4.55 9.78 23.05
CA ASN A 438 5.44 9.20 22.06
C ASN A 438 6.23 8.01 22.66
N LEU A 439 6.28 6.89 21.93
CA LEU A 439 6.91 5.65 22.33
C LEU A 439 8.28 5.39 21.67
N ASP A 440 8.79 6.32 20.85
CA ASP A 440 10.09 6.20 20.18
C ASP A 440 11.23 5.77 21.11
N GLY A 441 11.23 6.27 22.36
CA GLY A 441 12.25 5.97 23.36
C GLY A 441 12.24 4.52 23.87
N ILE A 442 11.18 3.76 23.57
CA ILE A 442 10.98 2.38 24.01
C ILE A 442 10.59 1.45 22.85
N ALA A 443 10.72 1.90 21.60
CA ALA A 443 10.46 1.10 20.41
C ALA A 443 11.20 -0.27 20.44
N GLY A 444 10.53 -1.33 20.01
CA GLY A 444 11.02 -2.71 20.00
C GLY A 444 10.92 -3.44 21.36
N ASN A 445 10.39 -2.82 22.42
CA ASN A 445 10.19 -3.47 23.71
C ASN A 445 8.72 -3.85 23.91
N GLU A 446 8.45 -5.13 24.16
CA GLU A 446 7.09 -5.63 24.41
C GLU A 446 6.47 -4.98 25.66
N LEU A 447 5.32 -4.33 25.50
CA LEU A 447 4.52 -3.66 26.52
C LEU A 447 3.36 -4.56 26.95
N THR A 448 3.42 -5.04 28.18
CA THR A 448 2.41 -5.93 28.80
C THR A 448 1.58 -5.21 29.86
N GLN A 449 1.97 -4.00 30.24
CA GLN A 449 1.32 -3.23 31.28
C GLN A 449 1.50 -1.73 31.06
N ILE A 450 0.43 -0.96 31.23
CA ILE A 450 0.41 0.50 31.27
C ILE A 450 0.00 0.91 32.68
N ILE A 451 0.70 1.88 33.28
CA ILE A 451 0.42 2.38 34.63
C ILE A 451 0.26 3.89 34.59
N LEU A 452 -0.88 4.38 35.08
CA LEU A 452 -1.21 5.80 35.18
C LEU A 452 -1.23 6.23 36.65
N TYR A 453 -0.31 7.12 37.01
CA TYR A 453 -0.21 7.78 38.31
C TYR A 453 -0.76 9.21 38.26
N PRO A 454 -1.25 9.75 39.39
CA PRO A 454 -1.41 11.19 39.50
C PRO A 454 -0.06 11.89 39.39
N ALA A 455 -0.05 13.10 38.82
CA ALA A 455 1.13 13.95 38.90
C ALA A 455 1.50 14.27 40.35
N GLU A 456 2.81 14.38 40.62
CA GLU A 456 3.39 14.48 41.97
C GLU A 456 2.65 15.48 42.88
N GLY A 457 2.30 15.03 44.09
CA GLY A 457 1.74 15.87 45.15
C GLY A 457 0.23 16.15 45.03
N THR A 458 -0.47 15.54 44.07
CA THR A 458 -1.93 15.62 43.96
C THR A 458 -2.53 14.23 43.84
N SER A 459 -3.76 14.02 44.30
CA SER A 459 -4.40 12.70 44.28
C SER A 459 -5.90 12.88 44.00
N ILE A 460 -6.14 13.60 42.90
CA ILE A 460 -7.44 14.09 42.44
C ILE A 460 -7.96 13.17 41.33
N GLY A 461 -9.18 12.68 41.49
CA GLY A 461 -9.84 11.80 40.52
C GLY A 461 -10.03 12.38 39.13
N VAL A 462 -9.85 11.55 38.11
CA VAL A 462 -10.18 11.82 36.71
C VAL A 462 -10.91 10.63 36.09
N TYR A 463 -11.63 10.89 35.01
CA TYR A 463 -12.24 9.87 34.15
C TYR A 463 -11.32 9.64 32.95
N ILE A 464 -11.06 8.38 32.60
CA ILE A 464 -10.13 7.97 31.54
C ILE A 464 -10.82 6.92 30.66
N ASP A 465 -10.61 7.02 29.35
CA ASP A 465 -11.16 6.09 28.35
C ASP A 465 -10.36 6.12 27.04
N ASN A 466 -10.77 5.33 26.04
CA ASN A 466 -10.20 5.30 24.69
C ASN A 466 -8.67 5.17 24.69
N ILE A 467 -8.16 4.17 25.40
CA ILE A 467 -6.72 3.88 25.50
C ILE A 467 -6.33 2.95 24.36
N TYR A 468 -5.42 3.38 23.50
CA TYR A 468 -4.95 2.58 22.36
C TYR A 468 -3.54 2.96 21.91
N PHE A 469 -2.89 2.07 21.19
CA PHE A 469 -1.63 2.34 20.51
C PHE A 469 -1.84 2.59 19.02
N ALA A 470 -1.20 3.60 18.46
CA ALA A 470 -1.22 3.91 17.02
C ALA A 470 -0.11 4.91 16.66
N ASN A 471 0.18 5.07 15.37
CA ASN A 471 1.08 6.12 14.88
C ASN A 471 0.39 7.49 14.74
N GLN A 472 -0.95 7.50 14.66
CA GLN A 472 -1.81 8.68 14.55
C GLN A 472 -3.08 8.48 15.38
N SER A 473 -3.77 9.57 15.71
CA SER A 473 -5.01 9.48 16.46
C SER A 473 -6.06 8.75 15.61
N ALA A 474 -6.70 7.74 16.22
CA ALA A 474 -7.87 7.07 15.66
C ALA A 474 -9.18 7.75 16.06
N LEU A 475 -9.14 8.62 17.07
CA LEU A 475 -10.21 9.57 17.29
C LEU A 475 -10.06 10.62 16.20
N SER A 476 -10.92 10.53 15.19
CA SER A 476 -11.05 11.62 14.26
C SER A 476 -11.43 12.87 15.05
N VAL A 477 -10.45 13.72 15.34
CA VAL A 477 -10.65 15.16 15.40
C VAL A 477 -10.81 15.68 13.98
N ASP A 478 -11.69 15.04 13.18
CA ASP A 478 -12.73 15.82 12.55
C ASP A 478 -13.52 16.47 13.68
N SER A 479 -12.93 17.52 14.26
CA SER A 479 -13.70 18.74 14.26
C SER A 479 -14.14 18.89 12.81
N LEU A 480 -15.37 18.44 12.52
CA LEU A 480 -16.23 19.24 11.69
C LEU A 480 -16.25 20.59 12.39
N ASP A 481 -15.22 21.40 12.10
CA ASP A 481 -15.23 22.81 12.34
C ASP A 481 -16.48 23.22 11.55
N ILE A 482 -17.59 23.38 12.27
CA ILE A 482 -18.62 24.28 11.85
C ILE A 482 -17.91 25.61 11.86
N ILE A 483 -17.20 25.91 10.77
CA ILE A 483 -16.55 27.20 10.60
C ILE A 483 -17.72 28.18 10.73
N ASP A 484 -17.66 29.01 11.77
CA ASP A 484 -18.54 30.17 11.86
C ASP A 484 -18.05 31.18 10.82
N GLN A 485 -18.26 30.82 9.57
CA GLN A 485 -17.89 31.57 8.39
C GLN A 485 -19.10 32.38 7.96
N PHE A 486 -18.93 33.69 7.81
CA PHE A 486 -19.96 34.50 7.19
C PHE A 486 -19.95 34.23 5.69
N VAL A 487 -20.95 33.47 5.25
CA VAL A 487 -21.27 33.23 3.85
C VAL A 487 -22.56 33.96 3.51
N TYR A 488 -22.53 34.71 2.42
CA TYR A 488 -23.67 35.49 1.92
C TYR A 488 -23.77 35.39 0.40
N ILE A 489 -24.90 35.85 -0.15
CA ILE A 489 -25.12 35.96 -1.58
C ILE A 489 -24.92 37.42 -1.96
N ASP A 490 -23.98 37.71 -2.84
CA ASP A 490 -23.69 39.08 -3.28
C ASP A 490 -24.77 39.63 -4.23
N SER A 491 -24.64 40.90 -4.62
CA SER A 491 -25.59 41.57 -5.51
C SER A 491 -25.66 40.97 -6.92
N ASP A 492 -24.61 40.25 -7.35
CA ASP A 492 -24.52 39.61 -8.65
C ASP A 492 -25.02 38.15 -8.62
N GLY A 493 -25.43 37.67 -7.44
CA GLY A 493 -25.95 36.33 -7.18
C GLY A 493 -24.87 35.28 -6.92
N ARG A 494 -23.63 35.67 -6.64
CA ARG A 494 -22.54 34.74 -6.30
C ARG A 494 -22.55 34.41 -4.82
N ILE A 495 -22.09 33.21 -4.49
CA ILE A 495 -21.83 32.84 -3.10
C ILE A 495 -20.47 33.43 -2.72
N THR A 496 -20.47 34.26 -1.68
CA THR A 496 -19.28 34.95 -1.19
C THR A 496 -18.97 34.51 0.23
N PHE A 497 -17.70 34.17 0.42
CA PHE A 497 -17.09 33.80 1.69
C PHE A 497 -16.32 35.01 2.24
N ASP A 498 -16.44 35.27 3.54
CA ASP A 498 -15.68 36.32 4.22
C ASP A 498 -14.15 36.10 4.18
N LYS A 499 -13.71 34.84 4.20
CA LYS A 499 -12.32 34.37 4.06
C LYS A 499 -12.10 33.68 2.71
N GLU A 500 -10.85 33.68 2.25
CA GLU A 500 -10.48 32.94 1.04
C GLU A 500 -10.66 31.44 1.23
N GLN A 501 -11.05 30.76 0.15
CA GLN A 501 -11.24 29.33 0.08
C GLN A 501 -10.19 28.73 -0.85
N TYR A 502 -9.66 27.56 -0.51
CA TYR A 502 -8.65 26.85 -1.30
C TYR A 502 -9.18 25.44 -1.58
N ASN A 503 -9.09 25.00 -2.83
CA ASN A 503 -9.60 23.73 -3.34
C ASN A 503 -11.02 23.37 -2.83
N THR A 504 -11.89 24.37 -2.70
CA THR A 504 -13.17 24.18 -1.99
C THR A 504 -14.28 23.90 -2.99
N GLN A 505 -14.89 22.72 -2.90
CA GLN A 505 -16.04 22.33 -3.68
C GLN A 505 -17.32 22.92 -3.10
N VAL A 506 -17.98 23.81 -3.85
CA VAL A 506 -19.23 24.47 -3.47
C VAL A 506 -20.40 23.88 -4.23
N TYR A 507 -21.44 23.51 -3.48
CA TYR A 507 -22.73 23.07 -3.97
C TYR A 507 -23.81 24.04 -3.51
N VAL A 508 -24.70 24.44 -4.42
CA VAL A 508 -25.88 25.26 -4.09
C VAL A 508 -27.13 24.54 -4.57
N PHE A 509 -28.08 24.37 -3.67
CA PHE A 509 -29.37 23.74 -3.92
C PHE A 509 -30.49 24.76 -3.74
N ASP A 510 -31.56 24.64 -4.53
CA ASP A 510 -32.82 25.32 -4.21
C ASP A 510 -33.51 24.67 -3.01
N ILE A 511 -34.56 25.33 -2.49
CA ILE A 511 -35.31 24.84 -1.32
C ILE A 511 -35.97 23.46 -1.51
N ASN A 512 -36.10 22.99 -2.76
CA ASN A 512 -36.64 21.67 -3.08
C ASN A 512 -35.53 20.62 -3.24
N GLY A 513 -34.27 20.96 -2.98
CA GLY A 513 -33.13 20.06 -3.03
C GLY A 513 -32.53 19.85 -4.43
N ARG A 514 -32.94 20.64 -5.44
CA ARG A 514 -32.34 20.54 -6.77
C ARG A 514 -31.02 21.31 -6.82
N LEU A 515 -29.96 20.64 -7.30
CA LEU A 515 -28.63 21.23 -7.48
C LEU A 515 -28.65 22.30 -8.58
N LEU A 516 -28.15 23.49 -8.27
CA LEU A 516 -28.05 24.65 -9.17
C LEU A 516 -26.61 25.02 -9.52
N ILE A 517 -25.71 24.95 -8.54
CA ILE A 517 -24.29 25.25 -8.71
C ILE A 517 -23.49 24.08 -8.13
N SER A 518 -22.49 23.64 -8.89
CA SER A 518 -21.42 22.75 -8.45
C SER A 518 -20.14 23.24 -9.12
N GLU A 519 -19.15 23.61 -8.31
CA GLU A 519 -17.84 24.06 -8.77
C GLU A 519 -16.81 24.07 -7.65
N THR A 520 -15.54 23.92 -8.02
CA THR A 520 -14.39 24.11 -7.13
C THR A 520 -13.93 25.55 -7.20
N ILE A 521 -13.72 26.18 -6.04
CA ILE A 521 -13.26 27.56 -5.94
C ILE A 521 -11.88 27.65 -5.27
N ASN A 522 -11.06 28.57 -5.78
CA ASN A 522 -9.79 29.01 -5.22
C ASN A 522 -9.85 30.55 -5.09
N GLY A 523 -10.46 31.03 -4.01
CA GLY A 523 -10.77 32.44 -3.78
C GLY A 523 -12.00 32.64 -2.90
N LYS A 524 -12.56 33.85 -2.87
CA LYS A 524 -13.70 34.19 -2.00
C LYS A 524 -15.08 34.00 -2.62
N ASN A 525 -15.16 33.79 -3.94
CA ASN A 525 -16.43 33.87 -4.66
C ASN A 525 -16.60 32.68 -5.59
N THR A 526 -17.85 32.26 -5.77
CA THR A 526 -18.22 31.40 -6.88
C THR A 526 -18.06 32.12 -8.22
N ILE A 527 -17.66 31.37 -9.24
CA ILE A 527 -17.63 31.83 -10.63
C ILE A 527 -19.07 31.91 -11.15
N LYS A 528 -19.86 30.87 -10.90
CA LYS A 528 -21.30 30.80 -11.24
C LYS A 528 -22.14 31.66 -10.30
N ASN A 529 -23.25 32.18 -10.82
CA ASN A 529 -24.21 32.98 -10.08
C ASN A 529 -25.64 32.44 -10.16
N LEU A 530 -26.41 32.73 -9.12
CA LEU A 530 -27.83 32.46 -9.02
C LEU A 530 -28.62 33.48 -9.85
N LYS A 531 -29.51 33.00 -10.70
CA LYS A 531 -30.30 33.84 -11.61
C LYS A 531 -31.64 34.31 -11.04
N GLN A 532 -32.07 33.75 -9.92
CA GLN A 532 -33.38 34.01 -9.34
C GLN A 532 -33.22 34.30 -7.84
N LYS A 533 -34.11 35.14 -7.31
CA LYS A 533 -34.22 35.43 -5.88
C LYS A 533 -34.94 34.27 -5.19
N GLY A 534 -34.53 33.93 -3.97
CA GLY A 534 -35.06 32.75 -3.30
C GLY A 534 -34.25 32.31 -2.09
N ILE A 535 -34.65 31.18 -1.53
CA ILE A 535 -33.94 30.53 -0.41
C ILE A 535 -33.10 29.39 -0.97
N TYR A 536 -31.84 29.35 -0.58
CA TYR A 536 -30.85 28.40 -1.06
C TYR A 536 -30.17 27.67 0.10
N ILE A 537 -29.81 26.42 -0.14
CA ILE A 537 -28.98 25.62 0.76
C ILE A 537 -27.61 25.51 0.12
N ILE A 538 -26.58 25.90 0.87
CA ILE A 538 -25.20 25.90 0.42
C ILE A 538 -24.46 24.84 1.21
N LYS A 539 -23.74 23.98 0.50
CA LYS A 539 -22.77 23.06 1.06
C LYS A 539 -21.40 23.41 0.48
N ALA A 540 -20.42 23.70 1.30
CA ALA A 540 -19.02 23.80 0.86
C ALA A 540 -18.21 22.69 1.51
N VAL A 541 -17.29 22.10 0.76
CA VAL A 541 -16.44 20.99 1.20
C VAL A 541 -15.02 21.27 0.72
N ASN A 542 -14.04 21.17 1.60
CA ASN A 542 -12.64 21.04 1.24
C ASN A 542 -12.02 19.90 2.04
N ASP A 543 -10.74 19.64 1.81
CA ASP A 543 -9.99 18.52 2.42
C ASP A 543 -10.03 18.54 3.96
N ASN A 544 -10.36 19.67 4.57
CA ASN A 544 -10.30 19.88 6.03
C ASN A 544 -11.64 20.36 6.65
N SER A 545 -12.72 20.57 5.88
CA SER A 545 -13.96 21.18 6.41
C SER A 545 -15.20 20.96 5.54
N VAL A 546 -16.36 20.89 6.20
CA VAL A 546 -17.68 20.93 5.56
C VAL A 546 -18.55 22.01 6.20
N MET A 547 -19.08 22.90 5.38
CA MET A 547 -20.02 23.95 5.80
C MET A 547 -21.39 23.73 5.17
N GLY A 548 -22.45 23.87 5.96
CA GLY A 548 -23.84 23.89 5.51
C GLY A 548 -24.56 25.16 5.98
N LYS A 549 -25.03 26.02 5.06
CA LYS A 549 -25.77 27.24 5.40
C LYS A 549 -27.02 27.41 4.54
N LYS A 550 -28.09 27.91 5.16
CA LYS A 550 -29.31 28.32 4.47
C LYS A 550 -29.28 29.83 4.29
N LEU A 551 -29.25 30.30 3.04
CA LEU A 551 -29.18 31.71 2.69
C LEU A 551 -30.44 32.18 1.95
N ILE A 552 -30.71 33.48 2.04
CA ILE A 552 -31.77 34.15 1.30
C ILE A 552 -31.12 35.13 0.33
N PHE A 553 -31.42 34.99 -0.96
CA PHE A 553 -31.05 35.96 -1.99
C PHE A 553 -32.23 36.91 -2.22
N TYR A 554 -32.03 38.19 -1.90
CA TYR A 554 -33.08 39.22 -1.87
C TYR A 554 -33.25 40.01 -3.16
#